data_AF-A0A0E9ZUF1-F1
#
_entry.id   AF-A0A0E9ZUF1-F1
#
_cell.length_a   1.000
_cell.length_b   1.000
_cell.length_c   1.000
_cell.angle_alpha   90.00
_cell.angle_beta   90.00
_cell.angle_gamma   90.00
#
_symmetry.space_group_name_H-M   'P 1'
#
loop_
_entity.id
_entity.type
_entity.pdbx_description
1 polymer ?
#
loop_
_entity_poly.entity_id
_entity_poly.type
_entity_poly.pdbx_seq_one_letter_code
_entity_poly.pdbx_strand_id
1 'polypeptide(L)'
;MATDRVSLIHFDKLSMSPAAADRFQKALDALEALKLQDRYVYLIAPYLGDIADASDPEQLATALEQSIRVVDELLAARSVSKVKAAELRQVCQDAAGRARAEMPG
;
A
#
# COMPACT_ATOMS: atom_id res chain seq x y z
N MET A 1 14.58 9.99 20.43
CA MET A 1 14.88 8.93 19.46
C MET A 1 13.67 8.75 18.57
N ALA A 2 13.67 9.37 17.39
CA ALA A 2 12.68 9.06 16.37
C ALA A 2 13.17 7.78 15.69
N THR A 3 12.56 6.64 15.98
CA THR A 3 12.76 5.45 15.15
C THR A 3 12.31 5.85 13.75
N ASP A 4 13.27 5.95 12.82
CA ASP A 4 13.02 6.31 11.43
C ASP A 4 11.85 5.46 10.92
N ARG A 5 10.76 6.10 10.48
CA ARG A 5 9.56 5.39 10.02
C ARG A 5 9.85 4.53 8.78
N VAL A 6 10.91 4.88 8.06
CA VAL A 6 11.52 4.06 6.99
C VAL A 6 11.99 2.71 7.53
N SER A 7 12.57 2.68 8.72
CA SER A 7 13.04 1.45 9.37
C SER A 7 11.89 0.53 9.78
N LEU A 8 10.71 1.08 10.09
CA LEU A 8 9.52 0.26 10.38
C LEU A 8 8.98 -0.41 9.12
N ILE A 9 8.92 0.32 8.00
CA ILE A 9 8.53 -0.24 6.70
C ILE A 9 9.53 -1.32 6.23
N HIS A 10 10.83 -1.08 6.46
CA HIS A 10 11.87 -2.07 6.17
C HIS A 10 11.80 -3.29 7.10
N PHE A 11 11.43 -3.10 8.37
CA PHE A 11 11.27 -4.19 9.32
C PHE A 11 10.11 -5.11 8.94
N ASP A 12 8.98 -4.54 8.54
CA ASP A 12 7.81 -5.29 8.09
C ASP A 12 8.12 -6.14 6.86
N LYS A 13 8.92 -5.59 5.93
CA LYS A 13 9.45 -6.31 4.76
C LYS A 13 10.38 -7.48 5.12
N LEU A 14 11.05 -7.45 6.27
CA LEU A 14 11.93 -8.54 6.72
C LEU A 14 11.15 -9.73 7.33
N SER A 15 9.93 -9.50 7.83
CA SER A 15 9.03 -10.55 8.31
C SER A 15 8.18 -11.19 7.21
N MET A 16 8.05 -10.53 6.06
CA MET A 16 7.28 -11.00 4.91
C MET A 16 7.95 -12.20 4.22
N SER A 17 7.12 -13.05 3.60
CA SER A 17 7.63 -14.05 2.66
C SER A 17 8.34 -13.35 1.47
N PRO A 18 9.32 -14.00 0.79
CA PRO A 18 10.01 -13.39 -0.36
C PRO A 18 9.05 -12.92 -1.46
N ALA A 19 7.94 -13.64 -1.67
CA ALA A 19 6.91 -13.26 -2.64
C ALA A 19 6.14 -12.01 -2.20
N ALA A 20 5.74 -11.93 -0.92
CA ALA A 20 5.10 -10.74 -0.35
C ALA A 20 6.04 -9.53 -0.40
N ALA A 21 7.32 -9.70 -0.06
CA ALA A 21 8.32 -8.62 -0.11
C ALA A 21 8.54 -8.05 -1.52
N ASP A 22 8.48 -8.90 -2.57
CA ASP A 22 8.58 -8.46 -3.97
C ASP A 22 7.32 -7.69 -4.41
N ARG A 23 6.13 -8.18 -4.06
CA ARG A 23 4.86 -7.46 -4.31
C ARG A 23 4.85 -6.11 -3.61
N PHE A 24 5.29 -6.08 -2.36
CA PHE A 24 5.36 -4.87 -1.57
C PHE A 24 6.31 -3.85 -2.19
N GLN A 25 7.51 -4.28 -2.62
CA GLN A 25 8.45 -3.37 -3.29
C GLN A 25 7.86 -2.79 -4.58
N LYS A 26 7.20 -3.61 -5.41
CA LYS A 26 6.55 -3.11 -6.64
C LYS A 26 5.45 -2.08 -6.34
N ALA A 27 4.70 -2.28 -5.26
CA ALA A 27 3.67 -1.35 -4.83
C ALA A 27 4.28 -0.04 -4.28
N LEU A 28 5.38 -0.13 -3.52
CA LEU A 28 6.14 1.03 -3.05
C LEU A 28 6.73 1.83 -4.20
N ASP A 29 7.36 1.19 -5.18
CA ASP A 29 7.92 1.87 -6.35
C ASP A 29 6.84 2.65 -7.12
N ALA A 30 5.64 2.05 -7.26
CA ALA A 30 4.50 2.71 -7.90
C ALA A 30 3.98 3.89 -7.06
N LEU A 31 3.96 3.77 -5.73
CA LEU A 31 3.57 4.84 -4.82
C LEU A 31 4.58 6.00 -4.86
N GLU A 32 5.88 5.71 -4.86
CA GLU A 32 6.95 6.71 -4.96
C GLU A 32 6.93 7.45 -6.30
N ALA A 33 6.58 6.76 -7.40
CA ALA A 33 6.41 7.37 -8.71
C ALA A 33 5.32 8.45 -8.74
N LEU A 34 4.36 8.43 -7.81
CA LEU A 34 3.33 9.47 -7.70
C LEU A 34 3.88 10.80 -7.15
N LYS A 35 5.12 10.84 -6.66
CA LYS A 35 5.79 12.05 -6.12
C LYS A 35 4.93 12.77 -5.08
N LEU A 36 4.32 11.99 -4.19
CA LEU A 36 3.57 12.51 -3.05
C LEU A 36 4.53 13.07 -2.00
N GLN A 37 4.01 13.91 -1.10
CA GLN A 37 4.78 14.28 0.09
C GLN A 37 5.02 13.02 0.93
N ASP A 38 6.22 12.87 1.48
CA ASP A 38 6.65 11.67 2.21
C ASP A 38 5.65 11.25 3.29
N ARG A 39 5.06 12.22 4.01
CA ARG A 39 4.03 11.95 5.04
C ARG A 39 2.84 11.12 4.54
N TYR A 40 2.48 11.25 3.27
CA TYR A 40 1.38 10.50 2.65
C TYR A 40 1.85 9.15 2.15
N VAL A 41 3.09 9.05 1.65
CA VAL A 41 3.73 7.78 1.33
C VAL A 41 3.76 6.89 2.57
N TYR A 42 4.20 7.44 3.70
CA TYR A 42 4.22 6.73 4.99
C TYR A 42 2.85 6.35 5.53
N LEU A 43 1.80 7.07 5.14
CA LEU A 43 0.43 6.76 5.55
C LEU A 43 -0.13 5.57 4.75
N ILE A 44 0.21 5.48 3.46
CA ILE A 44 -0.32 4.45 2.55
C ILE A 44 0.51 3.17 2.56
N ALA A 45 1.83 3.28 2.75
CA ALA A 45 2.74 2.14 2.70
C ALA A 45 2.34 0.94 3.59
N PRO A 46 1.88 1.11 4.85
CA PRO A 46 1.44 -0.03 5.66
C PRO A 46 0.32 -0.85 5.00
N TYR A 47 -0.67 -0.19 4.41
CA TYR A 47 -1.78 -0.87 3.72
C TYR A 47 -1.32 -1.60 2.46
N LEU A 48 -0.30 -1.09 1.77
CA LEU A 48 0.31 -1.82 0.65
C LEU A 48 1.08 -3.06 1.15
N GLY A 49 1.64 -3.01 2.36
CA GLY A 49 2.22 -4.16 3.05
C GLY A 49 1.16 -5.22 3.35
N ASP A 50 0.04 -4.81 3.96
CA ASP A 50 -1.09 -5.71 4.26
C ASP A 50 -1.65 -6.36 2.98
N ILE A 51 -1.77 -5.60 1.88
CA ILE A 51 -2.19 -6.13 0.57
C ILE A 51 -1.19 -7.17 0.04
N ALA A 52 0.11 -6.90 0.19
CA ALA A 52 1.16 -7.78 -0.32
C ALA A 52 1.29 -9.08 0.48
N ASP A 53 1.03 -9.02 1.79
CA ASP A 53 1.12 -10.15 2.73
C ASP A 53 -0.21 -10.92 2.89
N ALA A 54 -1.30 -10.42 2.31
CA ALA A 54 -2.59 -11.10 2.31
C ALA A 54 -2.47 -12.55 1.84
N SER A 55 -2.92 -13.47 2.69
CA SER A 55 -2.80 -14.91 2.47
C SER A 55 -4.07 -15.56 1.93
N ASP A 56 -5.19 -14.84 1.97
CA ASP A 56 -6.49 -15.28 1.46
C ASP A 56 -7.30 -14.11 0.85
N PRO A 57 -8.37 -14.40 0.09
CA PRO A 57 -9.17 -13.36 -0.56
C PRO A 57 -9.89 -12.40 0.40
N GLU A 58 -10.23 -12.83 1.62
CA GLU A 58 -10.93 -12.01 2.61
C GLU A 58 -9.98 -10.99 3.24
N GLN A 59 -8.78 -11.42 3.60
CA GLN A 59 -7.69 -10.54 4.02
C GLN A 59 -7.38 -9.50 2.95
N LEU A 60 -7.27 -9.94 1.69
CA LEU A 60 -6.98 -9.04 0.58
C LEU A 60 -8.08 -8.00 0.38
N ALA A 61 -9.35 -8.42 0.41
CA ALA A 61 -10.48 -7.52 0.28
C ALA A 61 -10.50 -6.49 1.41
N THR A 62 -10.24 -6.93 2.65
CA THR A 62 -10.17 -6.06 3.83
C THR A 62 -9.05 -5.04 3.72
N ALA A 63 -7.82 -5.48 3.39
CA ALA A 63 -6.67 -4.60 3.23
C ALA A 63 -6.89 -3.57 2.11
N LEU A 64 -7.47 -4.01 0.99
CA LEU A 64 -7.85 -3.12 -0.11
C LEU A 64 -8.88 -2.09 0.33
N GLU A 65 -9.98 -2.51 0.98
CA GLU A 65 -11.03 -1.59 1.46
C GLU A 65 -10.44 -0.52 2.40
N GLN A 66 -9.60 -0.93 3.35
CA GLN A 66 -8.93 0.00 4.27
C GLN A 66 -8.04 0.99 3.52
N SER A 67 -7.25 0.52 2.56
CA SER A 67 -6.39 1.39 1.75
C SER A 67 -7.21 2.45 0.98
N ILE A 68 -8.36 2.06 0.40
CA ILE A 68 -9.23 2.97 -0.34
C ILE A 68 -9.87 4.00 0.60
N ARG A 69 -10.28 3.58 1.79
CA ARG A 69 -10.82 4.50 2.80
C ARG A 69 -9.82 5.58 3.17
N VAL A 70 -8.54 5.23 3.37
CA VAL A 70 -7.50 6.23 3.69
C VAL A 70 -7.28 7.21 2.53
N VAL A 71 -7.31 6.73 1.28
CA VAL A 71 -7.23 7.61 0.11
C VAL A 71 -8.43 8.58 0.07
N ASP A 72 -9.62 8.11 0.42
CA ASP A 72 -10.83 8.93 0.48
C ASP A 72 -10.77 9.98 1.59
N GLU A 73 -10.23 9.62 2.75
CA GLU A 73 -9.98 10.54 3.87
C GLU A 73 -8.96 11.62 3.48
N LEU A 74 -7.87 11.25 2.76
CA LEU A 74 -6.90 12.21 2.23
C LEU A 74 -7.54 13.18 1.23
N LEU A 75 -8.43 12.68 0.37
CA LEU A 75 -9.15 13.53 -0.58
C LEU A 75 -10.13 14.47 0.13
N ALA A 76 -10.91 13.94 1.10
CA ALA A 76 -11.87 14.71 1.88
C ALA A 76 -11.19 15.82 2.70
N ALA A 77 -10.02 15.52 3.28
CA ALA A 77 -9.18 16.47 3.98
C ALA A 77 -8.46 17.47 3.06
N ARG A 78 -8.66 17.39 1.73
CA ARG A 78 -7.96 18.18 0.70
C ARG A 78 -6.43 18.08 0.80
N SER A 79 -5.94 16.97 1.35
CA SER A 79 -4.52 16.66 1.47
C SER A 79 -3.90 16.26 0.12
N VAL A 80 -4.72 15.70 -0.78
CA VAL A 80 -4.35 15.37 -2.16
C VAL A 80 -5.41 15.90 -3.13
N SER A 81 -5.03 16.08 -4.39
CA SER A 81 -5.97 16.42 -5.46
C SER A 81 -6.83 15.22 -5.85
N LYS A 82 -7.96 15.45 -6.52
CA LYS A 82 -8.79 14.36 -7.09
C LYS A 82 -7.99 13.45 -8.03
N VAL A 83 -7.08 14.03 -8.82
CA VAL A 83 -6.20 13.28 -9.73
C VAL A 83 -5.28 12.37 -8.93
N LYS A 84 -4.60 12.91 -7.91
CA LYS A 84 -3.70 12.12 -7.04
C LYS A 84 -4.44 11.04 -6.25
N ALA A 85 -5.66 11.32 -5.81
CA ALA A 85 -6.50 10.31 -5.16
C ALA A 85 -6.87 9.17 -6.13
N ALA A 86 -7.21 9.48 -7.39
CA ALA A 86 -7.48 8.45 -8.40
C ALA A 86 -6.23 7.60 -8.70
N GLU A 87 -5.06 8.24 -8.83
CA GLU A 87 -3.78 7.54 -9.01
C GLU A 87 -3.44 6.64 -7.80
N LEU A 88 -3.67 7.12 -6.58
CA LEU A 88 -3.48 6.33 -5.36
C LEU A 88 -4.40 5.11 -5.30
N ARG A 89 -5.69 5.28 -5.62
CA ARG A 89 -6.64 4.16 -5.70
C ARG A 89 -6.17 3.12 -6.72
N GLN A 90 -5.64 3.57 -7.86
CA GLN A 90 -5.09 2.67 -8.88
C GLN A 90 -3.89 1.87 -8.35
N VAL A 91 -2.96 2.51 -7.63
CA VAL A 91 -1.82 1.81 -7.01
C VAL A 91 -2.30 0.70 -6.07
N CYS A 92 -3.29 0.98 -5.21
CA CYS A 92 -3.86 -0.04 -4.32
C CYS A 92 -4.53 -1.18 -5.08
N GLN A 93 -5.30 -0.86 -6.14
CA GLN A 93 -5.98 -1.86 -6.97
C GLN A 93 -4.98 -2.73 -7.74
N ASP A 94 -3.91 -2.14 -8.28
CA ASP A 94 -2.86 -2.87 -9.00
C ASP A 94 -2.08 -3.79 -8.05
N ALA A 95 -1.79 -3.32 -6.83
CA ALA A 95 -1.16 -4.14 -5.80
C ALA A 95 -2.05 -5.34 -5.43
N ALA A 96 -3.35 -5.10 -5.24
CA ALA A 96 -4.29 -6.17 -4.94
C ALA A 96 -4.47 -7.15 -6.11
N GLY A 97 -4.47 -6.66 -7.35
CA GLY A 97 -4.50 -7.49 -8.56
C GLY A 97 -3.30 -8.44 -8.64
N ARG A 98 -2.09 -7.97 -8.29
CA ARG A 98 -0.88 -8.79 -8.23
C ARG A 98 -0.98 -9.85 -7.12
N ALA A 99 -1.38 -9.46 -5.91
CA ALA A 99 -1.57 -10.39 -4.80
C ALA A 99 -2.58 -11.49 -5.16
N ARG A 100 -3.73 -11.11 -5.72
CA ARG A 100 -4.78 -12.05 -6.14
C ARG A 100 -4.34 -13.02 -7.23
N ALA A 101 -3.54 -12.58 -8.19
CA ALA A 101 -3.08 -13.42 -9.29
C ALA A 101 -2.17 -14.58 -8.82
N GLU A 102 -1.57 -14.44 -7.64
CA GLU A 102 -0.65 -15.41 -7.06
C GLU A 102 -1.28 -16.21 -5.90
N MET A 103 -2.53 -15.90 -5.53
CA MET A 103 -3.29 -16.66 -4.54
C MET A 103 -3.84 -17.96 -5.16
N PRO A 104 -3.73 -19.10 -4.46
CA PRO A 104 -4.45 -20.30 -4.86
C PRO A 104 -5.96 -20.05 -4.74
N GLY A 105 -6.69 -20.36 -5.82
CA GLY A 105 -8.14 -20.21 -5.92
C GLY A 105 -8.93 -21.29 -5.18
#